data_AF-A0A9D8J5Y8-F1
#
_entry.id   AF-A0A9D8J5Y8-F1
#
_cell.length_a   1.000
_cell.length_b   1.000
_cell.length_c   1.000
_cell.angle_alpha   90.00
_cell.angle_beta   90.00
_cell.angle_gamma   90.00
#
_symmetry.space_group_name_H-M   'P 1'
#
loop_
_entity.id
_entity.type
_entity.pdbx_description
1 polymer ?
#
loop_
_entity_poly.entity_id
_entity_poly.type
_entity_poly.pdbx_seq_one_letter_code
_entity_poly.pdbx_strand_id
1 'polypeptide(L)'
;MIDILKKLCLDNSWTLDKFSFITANPLQDINVWPYIKYQCSLSFFLHGQSLKYSPGKKNIQHHFGCFVNGSNWNRLWLSAYLFENFKEITLQTFRRNPNNPGHAINLDLDRLCFEFASKNKNSKENFFTLANFLHNIPIEIHTDSKLLATEHFTWPESMNTEFLSWYDKIFVDIVCETMTTGRTFQLTEKIARPILTQNPFIIFGPANFLKNFKSLGFKSFYKFWDESYDDFAGVMRINAIEILIEKIAKCSKIELKEMYNKMIPTLEHNHSVYNSITEKNIVEKISNIIND
;
A
#
# COMPACT_ATOMS: atom_id res chain seq x y z
N MET A 1 1.80 -26.73 -2.94
CA MET A 1 0.62 -26.83 -2.06
C MET A 1 -0.49 -27.65 -2.72
N ILE A 2 -0.94 -27.27 -3.93
CA ILE A 2 -1.97 -28.02 -4.67
C ILE A 2 -1.58 -29.48 -4.89
N ASP A 3 -0.33 -29.77 -5.27
CA ASP A 3 0.10 -31.16 -5.50
C ASP A 3 0.09 -32.00 -4.22
N ILE A 4 0.42 -31.39 -3.08
CA ILE A 4 0.32 -32.02 -1.77
C ILE A 4 -1.14 -32.37 -1.48
N LEU A 5 -2.07 -31.47 -1.81
CA LEU A 5 -3.50 -31.69 -1.61
C LEU A 5 -4.06 -32.76 -2.56
N LYS A 6 -3.64 -32.76 -3.83
CA LYS A 6 -3.97 -33.83 -4.80
C LYS A 6 -3.50 -35.18 -4.30
N LYS A 7 -2.27 -35.25 -3.78
CA LYS A 7 -1.71 -36.46 -3.17
C LYS A 7 -2.50 -36.91 -1.95
N LEU A 8 -2.84 -35.99 -1.03
CA LEU A 8 -3.66 -36.30 0.14
C LEU A 8 -5.04 -36.85 -0.25
N CYS A 9 -5.69 -36.26 -1.27
CA CYS A 9 -6.94 -36.78 -1.82
C CYS A 9 -6.77 -38.21 -2.33
N LEU A 10 -5.71 -38.46 -3.10
CA LEU A 10 -5.39 -39.79 -3.63
C LEU A 10 -5.15 -40.81 -2.51
N ASP A 11 -4.29 -40.49 -1.55
CA ASP A 11 -3.88 -41.36 -0.45
C ASP A 11 -5.07 -41.76 0.46
N ASN A 12 -6.14 -40.96 0.48
CA ASN A 12 -7.31 -41.16 1.33
C ASN A 12 -8.61 -41.47 0.55
N SER A 13 -8.52 -41.71 -0.76
CA SER A 13 -9.69 -41.92 -1.64
C SER A 13 -10.74 -40.80 -1.54
N TRP A 14 -10.30 -39.56 -1.36
CA TRP A 14 -11.18 -38.40 -1.37
C TRP A 14 -11.30 -37.82 -2.77
N THR A 15 -12.51 -37.43 -3.13
CA THR A 15 -12.76 -36.62 -4.31
C THR A 15 -12.19 -35.21 -4.12
N LEU A 16 -11.76 -34.56 -5.20
CA LEU A 16 -11.14 -33.23 -5.14
C LEU A 16 -12.13 -32.13 -4.68
N ASP A 17 -13.42 -32.33 -4.90
CA ASP A 17 -14.51 -31.46 -4.44
C ASP A 17 -14.71 -31.44 -2.92
N LYS A 18 -14.10 -32.39 -2.21
CA LYS A 18 -14.04 -32.39 -0.75
C LYS A 18 -13.44 -31.10 -0.18
N PHE A 19 -12.52 -30.48 -0.91
CA PHE A 19 -11.92 -29.21 -0.53
C PHE A 19 -12.42 -28.10 -1.46
N SER A 20 -13.00 -27.07 -0.86
CA SER A 20 -13.37 -25.84 -1.55
C SER A 20 -12.52 -24.69 -1.02
N PHE A 21 -12.11 -23.81 -1.92
CA PHE A 21 -11.29 -22.65 -1.60
C PHE A 21 -12.02 -21.38 -2.01
N ILE A 22 -11.90 -20.36 -1.17
CA ILE A 22 -12.32 -19.01 -1.47
C ILE A 22 -11.04 -18.17 -1.54
N THR A 23 -10.80 -17.51 -2.67
CA THR A 23 -9.65 -16.63 -2.87
C THR A 23 -10.09 -15.20 -3.07
N ALA A 24 -9.42 -14.27 -2.39
CA ALA A 24 -9.55 -12.84 -2.63
C ALA A 24 -8.51 -12.32 -3.65
N ASN A 25 -7.63 -13.18 -4.16
CA ASN A 25 -6.65 -12.82 -5.17
C ASN A 25 -7.26 -12.98 -6.58
N PRO A 26 -7.50 -11.88 -7.31
CA PRO A 26 -8.10 -11.96 -8.62
C PRO A 26 -7.15 -12.52 -9.69
N LEU A 27 -5.85 -12.64 -9.41
CA LEU A 27 -4.87 -13.25 -10.31
C LEU A 27 -4.71 -14.77 -10.11
N GLN A 28 -5.46 -15.37 -9.19
CA GLN A 28 -5.40 -16.81 -8.96
C GLN A 28 -6.05 -17.55 -10.14
N ASP A 29 -5.27 -18.37 -10.83
CA ASP A 29 -5.83 -19.32 -11.79
C ASP A 29 -6.77 -20.27 -11.03
N ILE A 30 -8.05 -20.26 -11.39
CA ILE A 30 -9.10 -21.06 -10.76
C ILE A 30 -9.15 -22.48 -11.32
N ASN A 31 -8.51 -22.75 -12.46
CA ASN A 31 -8.53 -24.05 -13.12
C ASN A 31 -7.61 -25.08 -12.44
N VAL A 32 -6.75 -24.63 -11.54
CA VAL A 32 -5.80 -25.49 -10.80
C VAL A 32 -6.49 -26.44 -9.81
N TRP A 33 -7.73 -26.14 -9.41
CA TRP A 33 -8.52 -26.97 -8.49
C TRP A 33 -10.03 -26.82 -8.76
N PRO A 34 -10.82 -27.89 -8.74
CA PRO A 34 -12.20 -27.89 -9.26
C PRO A 34 -13.19 -26.97 -8.50
N TYR A 35 -12.91 -26.63 -7.24
CA TYR A 35 -13.80 -25.80 -6.41
C TYR A 35 -13.07 -24.60 -5.80
N ILE A 36 -12.47 -23.75 -6.65
CA ILE A 36 -12.01 -22.41 -6.26
C ILE A 36 -13.07 -21.38 -6.65
N LYS A 37 -13.50 -20.57 -5.68
CA LYS A 37 -14.33 -19.39 -5.93
C LYS A 37 -13.54 -18.12 -5.67
N TYR A 38 -13.64 -17.17 -6.58
CA TYR A 38 -13.18 -15.82 -6.34
C TYR A 38 -14.21 -15.06 -5.51
N GLN A 39 -13.76 -14.48 -4.40
CA GLN A 39 -14.55 -13.58 -3.56
C GLN A 39 -13.60 -12.51 -3.03
N CYS A 40 -13.52 -11.38 -3.72
CA CYS A 40 -12.86 -10.18 -3.21
C CYS A 40 -13.87 -9.05 -3.19
N SER A 41 -13.90 -8.30 -2.09
CA SER A 41 -14.70 -7.08 -2.04
C SER A 41 -13.86 -5.92 -2.56
N LEU A 42 -14.21 -5.41 -3.74
CA LEU A 42 -13.69 -4.13 -4.24
C LEU A 42 -14.31 -2.93 -3.50
N SER A 43 -15.20 -3.18 -2.52
CA SER A 43 -15.80 -2.14 -1.69
C SER A 43 -14.77 -1.27 -1.00
N PHE A 44 -13.63 -1.83 -0.54
CA PHE A 44 -12.58 -1.03 0.11
C PHE A 44 -11.99 0.02 -0.83
N PHE A 45 -11.70 -0.37 -2.08
CA PHE A 45 -11.19 0.52 -3.10
C PHE A 45 -12.26 1.49 -3.58
N LEU A 46 -13.45 1.00 -3.91
CA LEU A 46 -14.52 1.81 -4.52
C LEU A 46 -15.28 2.69 -3.51
N HIS A 47 -15.14 2.46 -2.19
CA HIS A 47 -15.84 3.23 -1.16
C HIS A 47 -15.65 4.74 -1.33
N GLY A 48 -14.44 5.16 -1.76
CA GLY A 48 -14.14 6.57 -1.98
C GLY A 48 -15.02 7.26 -3.02
N GLN A 49 -15.61 6.52 -3.98
CA GLN A 49 -16.55 7.08 -4.97
C GLN A 49 -17.84 7.61 -4.31
N SER A 50 -18.22 7.02 -3.16
CA SER A 50 -19.39 7.45 -2.40
C SER A 50 -19.11 8.66 -1.51
N LEU A 51 -17.84 9.00 -1.29
CA LEU A 51 -17.45 10.18 -0.52
C LEU A 51 -17.67 11.41 -1.39
N LYS A 52 -18.44 12.38 -0.91
CA LYS A 52 -18.54 13.72 -1.51
C LYS A 52 -17.28 14.54 -1.19
N TYR A 53 -16.10 13.99 -1.51
CA TYR A 53 -14.83 14.64 -1.29
C TYR A 53 -14.43 15.42 -2.53
N SER A 54 -14.26 16.73 -2.37
CA SER A 54 -13.65 17.59 -3.37
C SER A 54 -12.22 17.88 -2.90
N PRO A 55 -11.18 17.58 -3.70
CA PRO A 55 -9.80 17.92 -3.35
C PRO A 55 -9.68 19.40 -2.98
N GLY A 56 -8.99 19.68 -1.88
CA GLY A 56 -8.74 21.03 -1.44
C GLY A 56 -7.71 21.74 -2.32
N LYS A 57 -7.39 22.98 -1.96
CA LYS A 57 -6.29 23.69 -2.62
C LYS A 57 -4.96 23.09 -2.17
N LYS A 58 -4.25 22.43 -3.08
CA LYS A 58 -2.92 21.86 -2.84
C LYS A 58 -1.98 22.89 -2.21
N ASN A 59 -1.42 22.56 -1.04
CA ASN A 59 -0.47 23.38 -0.30
C ASN A 59 0.64 22.48 0.26
N ILE A 60 1.63 22.16 -0.56
CA ILE A 60 2.72 21.24 -0.22
C ILE A 60 3.54 21.81 0.96
N GLN A 61 3.36 21.22 2.14
CA GLN A 61 4.10 21.52 3.37
C GLN A 61 5.17 20.47 3.65
N HIS A 62 4.87 19.21 3.30
CA HIS A 62 5.72 18.04 3.47
C HIS A 62 5.99 17.38 2.12
N HIS A 63 7.15 16.75 2.00
CA HIS A 63 7.52 15.98 0.82
C HIS A 63 6.72 14.67 0.78
N PHE A 64 6.66 13.98 1.92
CA PHE A 64 6.10 12.64 2.01
C PHE A 64 4.86 12.58 2.90
N GLY A 65 3.88 11.79 2.48
CA GLY A 65 2.87 11.20 3.35
C GLY A 65 3.18 9.72 3.60
N CYS A 66 2.93 9.22 4.80
CA CYS A 66 2.97 7.78 5.08
C CYS A 66 2.00 7.43 6.22
N PHE A 67 0.86 6.85 5.90
CA PHE A 67 -0.23 6.68 6.87
C PHE A 67 -0.50 5.21 7.21
N VAL A 68 0.04 4.75 8.34
CA VAL A 68 -0.01 3.35 8.75
C VAL A 68 -0.91 3.14 9.96
N ASN A 69 -1.94 2.31 9.77
CA ASN A 69 -2.82 1.87 10.86
C ASN A 69 -2.45 0.46 11.36
N GLY A 70 -2.34 -0.51 10.44
CA GLY A 70 -1.85 -1.85 10.71
C GLY A 70 -0.39 -2.00 10.31
N SER A 71 0.45 -2.56 11.19
CA SER A 71 1.83 -2.87 10.84
C SER A 71 1.91 -4.14 9.99
N ASN A 72 2.95 -4.19 9.17
CA ASN A 72 3.59 -5.39 8.65
C ASN A 72 5.07 -5.04 8.47
N TRP A 73 5.94 -6.02 8.20
CA TRP A 73 7.39 -5.77 8.21
C TRP A 73 7.82 -4.63 7.27
N ASN A 74 7.19 -4.49 6.10
CA ASN A 74 7.51 -3.44 5.14
C ASN A 74 6.99 -2.06 5.56
N ARG A 75 5.80 -1.98 6.18
CA ARG A 75 5.28 -0.73 6.77
C ARG A 75 6.13 -0.29 7.96
N LEU A 76 6.49 -1.23 8.83
CA LEU A 76 7.34 -0.98 9.98
C LEU A 76 8.66 -0.35 9.53
N TRP A 77 9.30 -0.94 8.52
CA TRP A 77 10.57 -0.41 8.02
C TRP A 77 10.43 0.94 7.32
N LEU A 78 9.53 1.07 6.35
CA LEU A 78 9.40 2.32 5.59
C LEU A 78 9.03 3.50 6.51
N SER A 79 8.16 3.27 7.52
CA SER A 79 7.85 4.28 8.53
C SER A 79 9.05 4.59 9.43
N ALA A 80 9.84 3.59 9.85
CA ALA A 80 11.06 3.80 10.62
C ALA A 80 12.12 4.58 9.82
N TYR A 81 12.32 4.22 8.56
CA TYR A 81 13.27 4.86 7.67
C TYR A 81 12.91 6.34 7.42
N LEU A 82 11.63 6.63 7.13
CA LEU A 82 11.15 8.01 6.98
C LEU A 82 11.27 8.80 8.29
N PHE A 83 10.94 8.19 9.42
CA PHE A 83 11.05 8.84 10.73
C PHE A 83 12.48 9.19 11.09
N GLU A 84 13.43 8.30 10.85
CA GLU A 84 14.84 8.51 11.21
C GLU A 84 15.50 9.54 10.30
N ASN A 85 15.27 9.45 8.99
CA ASN A 85 16.03 10.22 8.01
C ASN A 85 15.32 11.48 7.52
N PHE A 86 13.99 11.51 7.56
CA PHE A 86 13.17 12.53 6.88
C PHE A 86 11.99 13.03 7.71
N LYS A 87 12.09 12.99 9.04
CA LYS A 87 11.02 13.37 10.00
C LYS A 87 10.37 14.71 9.68
N GLU A 88 11.16 15.75 9.51
CA GLU A 88 10.70 17.14 9.36
C GLU A 88 9.95 17.40 8.04
N ILE A 89 10.19 16.57 7.03
CA ILE A 89 9.57 16.68 5.70
C ILE A 89 8.55 15.56 5.44
N THR A 90 8.18 14.79 6.48
CA THR A 90 7.23 13.69 6.37
C THR A 90 6.03 13.91 7.30
N LEU A 91 4.82 13.83 6.72
CA LEU A 91 3.58 13.74 7.49
C LEU A 91 3.19 12.26 7.60
N GLN A 92 3.30 11.68 8.78
CA GLN A 92 3.09 10.24 8.96
C GLN A 92 2.24 9.87 10.18
N THR A 93 1.64 8.68 10.11
CA THR A 93 1.02 8.01 11.25
C THR A 93 1.51 6.57 11.34
N PHE A 94 1.61 6.07 12.57
CA PHE A 94 1.88 4.67 12.85
C PHE A 94 1.20 4.29 14.17
N ARG A 95 0.03 3.67 14.09
CA ARG A 95 -0.85 3.54 15.28
C ARG A 95 -0.59 2.33 16.18
N ARG A 96 0.35 1.45 15.83
CA ARG A 96 0.70 0.32 16.70
C ARG A 96 1.54 0.82 17.88
N ASN A 97 1.16 0.37 19.07
CA ASN A 97 1.79 0.75 20.33
C ASN A 97 2.49 -0.48 20.93
N PRO A 98 3.83 -0.51 21.02
CA PRO A 98 4.58 -1.64 21.58
C PRO A 98 4.21 -1.99 23.03
N ASN A 99 3.66 -1.04 23.79
CA ASN A 99 3.23 -1.29 25.17
C ASN A 99 1.89 -2.04 25.26
N ASN A 100 1.16 -2.16 24.14
CA ASN A 100 -0.04 -3.00 24.04
C ASN A 100 0.38 -4.39 23.51
N PRO A 101 0.21 -5.49 24.27
CA PRO A 101 0.65 -6.83 23.86
C PRO A 101 0.08 -7.30 22.52
N GLY A 102 -1.19 -6.98 22.24
CA GLY A 102 -1.84 -7.34 20.98
C GLY A 102 -1.31 -6.53 19.78
N HIS A 103 -0.79 -5.33 20.02
CA HIS A 103 -0.10 -4.56 18.99
C HIS A 103 1.33 -5.04 18.81
N ALA A 104 2.05 -5.30 19.91
CA ALA A 104 3.43 -5.73 19.91
C ALA A 104 3.64 -7.01 19.08
N ILE A 105 2.77 -8.01 19.25
CA ILE A 105 2.83 -9.27 18.48
C ILE A 105 2.55 -9.06 16.98
N ASN A 106 1.81 -8.02 16.63
CA ASN A 106 1.44 -7.68 15.25
C ASN A 106 2.27 -6.53 14.67
N LEU A 107 3.47 -6.27 15.23
CA LEU A 107 4.41 -5.31 14.66
C LEU A 107 5.17 -5.87 13.45
N ASP A 108 5.26 -7.20 13.32
CA ASP A 108 6.10 -7.92 12.35
C ASP A 108 7.61 -7.67 12.51
N LEU A 109 8.08 -7.42 13.74
CA LEU A 109 9.51 -7.19 14.02
C LEU A 109 10.36 -8.43 13.73
N ASP A 110 9.87 -9.60 14.07
CA ASP A 110 10.50 -10.90 13.77
C ASP A 110 10.60 -11.14 12.26
N ARG A 111 9.51 -10.87 11.52
CA ARG A 111 9.48 -11.00 10.06
C ARG A 111 10.46 -10.03 9.41
N LEU A 112 10.52 -8.79 9.87
CA LEU A 112 11.49 -7.80 9.41
C LEU A 112 12.93 -8.29 9.63
N CYS A 113 13.27 -8.73 10.84
CA CYS A 113 14.60 -9.25 11.15
C CYS A 113 14.97 -10.43 10.25
N PHE A 114 14.02 -11.33 9.97
CA PHE A 114 14.22 -12.44 9.04
C PHE A 114 14.50 -11.96 7.60
N GLU A 115 13.68 -11.06 7.07
CA GLU A 115 13.85 -10.51 5.72
C GLU A 115 15.22 -9.85 5.56
N PHE A 116 15.63 -9.04 6.55
CA PHE A 116 16.89 -8.32 6.52
C PHE A 116 18.08 -9.27 6.66
N ALA A 117 17.98 -10.27 7.54
CA ALA A 117 19.00 -11.32 7.68
C ALA A 117 19.21 -12.06 6.35
N SER A 118 18.11 -12.46 5.71
CA SER A 118 18.15 -13.25 4.47
C SER A 118 18.78 -12.50 3.29
N LYS A 119 18.93 -11.18 3.40
CA LYS A 119 19.47 -10.29 2.36
C LYS A 119 20.72 -9.53 2.82
N ASN A 120 21.37 -9.97 3.90
CA ASN A 120 22.58 -9.35 4.45
C ASN A 120 22.41 -7.85 4.77
N LYS A 121 21.23 -7.46 5.26
CA LYS A 121 20.85 -6.08 5.64
C LYS A 121 20.74 -5.89 7.16
N ASN A 122 21.24 -6.84 7.96
CA ASN A 122 21.33 -6.71 9.40
C ASN A 122 22.53 -5.84 9.79
N SER A 123 22.44 -4.54 9.57
CA SER A 123 23.45 -3.59 10.03
C SER A 123 23.09 -3.03 11.40
N LYS A 124 24.10 -2.56 12.14
CA LYS A 124 23.91 -1.94 13.45
C LYS A 124 23.02 -0.69 13.35
N GLU A 125 23.20 0.06 12.27
CA GLU A 125 22.44 1.26 11.93
C GLU A 125 20.95 0.93 11.75
N ASN A 126 20.62 -0.13 11.02
CA ASN A 126 19.23 -0.53 10.82
C ASN A 126 18.55 -0.87 12.16
N PHE A 127 19.24 -1.57 13.06
CA PHE A 127 18.71 -1.85 14.40
C PHE A 127 18.53 -0.58 15.23
N PHE A 128 19.43 0.41 15.11
CA PHE A 128 19.25 1.70 15.79
C PHE A 128 18.05 2.47 15.25
N THR A 129 17.89 2.56 13.93
CA THR A 129 16.71 3.15 13.28
C THR A 129 15.42 2.51 13.79
N LEU A 130 15.38 1.18 13.85
CA LEU A 130 14.23 0.43 14.38
C LEU A 130 13.99 0.72 15.85
N ALA A 131 15.01 0.66 16.70
CA ALA A 131 14.87 0.89 18.13
C ALA A 131 14.40 2.31 18.43
N ASN A 132 14.95 3.32 17.73
CA ASN A 132 14.52 4.71 17.86
C ASN A 132 13.06 4.87 17.43
N PHE A 133 12.68 4.30 16.28
CA PHE A 133 11.29 4.35 15.82
C PHE A 133 10.32 3.68 16.80
N LEU A 134 10.65 2.48 17.28
CA LEU A 134 9.84 1.72 18.24
C LEU A 134 9.63 2.49 19.56
N HIS A 135 10.61 3.29 19.99
CA HIS A 135 10.49 4.14 21.18
C HIS A 135 9.53 5.32 20.98
N ASN A 136 9.26 5.71 19.73
CA ASN A 136 8.47 6.90 19.38
C ASN A 136 7.07 6.58 18.82
N ILE A 137 6.67 5.31 18.74
CA ILE A 137 5.32 4.90 18.32
C ILE A 137 4.41 4.62 19.55
N PRO A 138 3.09 4.88 19.45
CA PRO A 138 2.36 5.25 18.25
C PRO A 138 2.59 6.71 17.82
N ILE A 139 2.64 6.93 16.51
CA ILE A 139 2.65 8.27 15.90
C ILE A 139 1.22 8.57 15.45
N GLU A 140 0.62 9.57 16.07
CA GLU A 140 -0.74 10.01 15.79
C GLU A 140 -0.73 11.49 15.40
N ILE A 141 -1.58 11.84 14.43
CA ILE A 141 -1.85 13.24 14.12
C ILE A 141 -3.10 13.60 14.92
N HIS A 142 -2.90 14.43 15.96
CA HIS A 142 -4.01 14.88 16.80
C HIS A 142 -4.95 15.77 16.00
N THR A 143 -6.24 15.51 16.17
CA THR A 143 -7.35 16.19 15.53
C THR A 143 -8.49 16.34 16.52
N ASP A 144 -9.32 17.36 16.34
CA ASP A 144 -10.49 17.60 17.21
C ASP A 144 -11.58 16.51 17.06
N SER A 145 -11.48 15.67 16.03
CA SER A 145 -12.42 14.58 15.78
C SER A 145 -12.19 13.38 16.71
N LYS A 146 -13.20 13.10 17.54
CA LYS A 146 -13.26 11.88 18.37
C LYS A 146 -13.18 10.58 17.57
N LEU A 147 -13.54 10.60 16.27
CA LEU A 147 -13.45 9.43 15.37
C LEU A 147 -12.00 9.06 15.03
N LEU A 148 -11.10 10.04 15.08
CA LEU A 148 -9.68 9.85 14.82
C LEU A 148 -8.87 9.52 16.08
N ALA A 149 -9.50 9.63 17.26
CA ALA A 149 -8.89 9.40 18.57
C ALA A 149 -8.95 7.94 19.06
N THR A 150 -9.53 7.01 18.28
CA THR A 150 -9.54 5.59 18.61
C THR A 150 -8.23 4.91 18.19
N GLU A 151 -7.78 3.91 18.96
CA GLU A 151 -6.55 3.13 18.69
C GLU A 151 -6.56 2.44 17.31
N HIS A 152 -7.73 2.37 16.67
CA HIS A 152 -7.95 1.78 15.35
C HIS A 152 -8.80 2.67 14.47
N PHE A 153 -8.26 3.06 13.31
CA PHE A 153 -9.11 3.33 12.16
C PHE A 153 -9.72 2.00 11.72
N THR A 154 -10.99 1.79 12.03
CA THR A 154 -11.72 0.72 11.37
C THR A 154 -12.14 1.19 9.98
N TRP A 155 -12.53 0.26 9.12
CA TRP A 155 -13.22 0.61 7.89
C TRP A 155 -14.68 0.82 8.25
N PRO A 156 -15.33 1.91 7.80
CA PRO A 156 -14.90 2.85 6.76
C PRO A 156 -14.12 4.09 7.22
N GLU A 157 -13.89 4.31 8.51
CA GLU A 157 -13.30 5.53 9.08
C GLU A 157 -11.92 5.85 8.50
N SER A 158 -11.21 4.84 8.03
CA SER A 158 -9.93 4.97 7.34
C SER A 158 -10.00 5.80 6.03
N MET A 159 -11.20 6.05 5.47
CA MET A 159 -11.47 6.96 4.36
C MET A 159 -12.48 8.05 4.75
N ASN A 160 -12.16 8.89 5.73
CA ASN A 160 -12.97 10.05 6.07
C ASN A 160 -12.40 11.36 5.49
N THR A 161 -13.24 12.38 5.35
CA THR A 161 -12.89 13.66 4.71
C THR A 161 -11.77 14.42 5.42
N GLU A 162 -11.70 14.35 6.75
CA GLU A 162 -10.64 14.99 7.53
C GLU A 162 -9.29 14.33 7.28
N PHE A 163 -9.24 13.00 7.29
CA PHE A 163 -8.02 12.25 6.96
C PHE A 163 -7.58 12.53 5.51
N LEU A 164 -8.53 12.58 4.56
CA LEU A 164 -8.22 12.93 3.17
C LEU A 164 -7.70 14.37 3.02
N SER A 165 -8.11 15.32 3.87
CA SER A 165 -7.59 16.69 3.84
C SER A 165 -6.07 16.78 4.13
N TRP A 166 -5.47 15.78 4.77
CA TRP A 166 -4.02 15.76 5.00
C TRP A 166 -3.23 15.62 3.70
N TYR A 167 -3.84 15.07 2.64
CA TYR A 167 -3.21 14.90 1.34
C TYR A 167 -2.96 16.24 0.64
N ASP A 168 -3.69 17.29 0.99
CA ASP A 168 -3.44 18.65 0.49
C ASP A 168 -2.06 19.17 0.94
N LYS A 169 -1.53 18.64 2.06
CA LYS A 169 -0.28 19.09 2.72
C LYS A 169 0.96 18.32 2.27
N ILE A 170 0.82 17.19 1.60
CA ILE A 170 1.95 16.35 1.17
C ILE A 170 2.17 16.48 -0.34
N PHE A 171 3.41 16.31 -0.82
CA PHE A 171 3.68 16.16 -2.24
C PHE A 171 3.31 14.75 -2.73
N VAL A 172 3.95 13.71 -2.20
CA VAL A 172 3.77 12.31 -2.62
C VAL A 172 3.38 11.41 -1.45
N ASP A 173 2.50 10.43 -1.68
CA ASP A 173 2.12 9.43 -0.68
C ASP A 173 2.95 8.14 -0.83
N ILE A 174 3.50 7.62 0.27
CA ILE A 174 4.17 6.33 0.35
C ILE A 174 3.14 5.27 0.74
N VAL A 175 2.51 4.70 -0.27
CA VAL A 175 1.41 3.74 -0.12
C VAL A 175 1.97 2.35 0.18
N CYS A 176 1.52 1.73 1.28
CA CYS A 176 1.88 0.36 1.61
C CYS A 176 0.65 -0.55 1.58
N GLU A 177 0.50 -1.34 0.51
CA GLU A 177 -0.64 -2.26 0.37
C GLU A 177 -0.60 -3.41 1.39
N THR A 178 -1.74 -4.09 1.57
CA THR A 178 -1.85 -5.20 2.53
C THR A 178 -1.20 -6.47 1.99
N MET A 179 -1.48 -6.81 0.74
CA MET A 179 -0.82 -7.91 0.04
C MET A 179 0.40 -7.37 -0.68
N THR A 180 1.58 -7.90 -0.37
CA THR A 180 2.85 -7.40 -0.90
C THR A 180 3.72 -8.48 -1.55
N THR A 181 3.23 -9.73 -1.54
CA THR A 181 3.96 -10.90 -2.03
C THR A 181 3.10 -11.75 -2.95
N GLY A 182 3.77 -12.65 -3.69
CA GLY A 182 3.14 -13.54 -4.66
C GLY A 182 2.63 -12.84 -5.92
N ARG A 183 2.05 -13.64 -6.84
CA ARG A 183 1.31 -13.12 -8.00
C ARG A 183 -0.07 -12.66 -7.53
N THR A 184 -0.11 -11.52 -6.86
CA THR A 184 -1.34 -10.92 -6.32
C THR A 184 -1.56 -9.53 -6.88
N PHE A 185 -2.81 -9.08 -6.90
CA PHE A 185 -3.15 -7.70 -7.23
C PHE A 185 -4.44 -7.32 -6.50
N GLN A 186 -4.28 -6.65 -5.37
CA GLN A 186 -5.41 -6.21 -4.54
C GLN A 186 -5.45 -4.69 -4.49
N LEU A 187 -6.58 -4.12 -4.85
CA LEU A 187 -6.88 -2.72 -4.66
C LEU A 187 -7.54 -2.53 -3.30
N THR A 188 -7.03 -1.60 -2.50
CA THR A 188 -7.61 -1.26 -1.20
C THR A 188 -7.88 0.23 -1.12
N GLU A 189 -8.40 0.68 0.02
CA GLU A 189 -8.57 2.09 0.32
C GLU A 189 -7.25 2.87 0.27
N LYS A 190 -6.09 2.20 0.41
CA LYS A 190 -4.79 2.85 0.54
C LYS A 190 -4.37 3.49 -0.77
N ILE A 191 -4.39 2.74 -1.87
CA ILE A 191 -4.17 3.30 -3.20
C ILE A 191 -5.32 4.21 -3.67
N ALA A 192 -6.55 4.01 -3.18
CA ALA A 192 -7.68 4.88 -3.51
C ALA A 192 -7.50 6.31 -2.97
N ARG A 193 -6.93 6.50 -1.77
CA ARG A 193 -6.73 7.82 -1.15
C ARG A 193 -5.95 8.81 -2.02
N PRO A 194 -4.73 8.50 -2.52
CA PRO A 194 -4.01 9.44 -3.38
C PRO A 194 -4.71 9.65 -4.73
N ILE A 195 -5.45 8.66 -5.25
CA ILE A 195 -6.21 8.87 -6.49
C ILE A 195 -7.36 9.86 -6.27
N LEU A 196 -8.13 9.67 -5.21
CA LEU A 196 -9.25 10.52 -4.84
C LEU A 196 -8.81 11.94 -4.50
N THR A 197 -7.65 12.09 -3.84
CA THR A 197 -7.09 13.40 -3.44
C THR A 197 -6.23 14.04 -4.51
N GLN A 198 -6.07 13.39 -5.68
CA GLN A 198 -5.22 13.86 -6.78
C GLN A 198 -3.77 14.07 -6.33
N ASN A 199 -3.23 13.12 -5.58
CA ASN A 199 -1.84 13.07 -5.14
C ASN A 199 -1.04 12.06 -5.96
N PRO A 200 0.23 12.37 -6.28
CA PRO A 200 1.14 11.34 -6.73
C PRO A 200 1.47 10.35 -5.61
N PHE A 201 1.88 9.14 -5.98
CA PHE A 201 2.17 8.07 -5.02
C PHE A 201 3.38 7.22 -5.45
N ILE A 202 4.05 6.65 -4.44
CA ILE A 202 5.01 5.55 -4.58
C ILE A 202 4.44 4.38 -3.78
N ILE A 203 4.38 3.19 -4.39
CA ILE A 203 3.65 2.07 -3.81
C ILE A 203 4.54 0.88 -3.49
N PHE A 204 4.49 0.44 -2.24
CA PHE A 204 4.92 -0.89 -1.83
C PHE A 204 3.73 -1.85 -1.92
N GLY A 205 3.58 -2.50 -3.07
CA GLY A 205 2.59 -3.54 -3.34
C GLY A 205 3.24 -4.87 -3.74
N PRO A 206 2.49 -5.82 -4.31
CA PRO A 206 3.05 -7.02 -4.95
C PRO A 206 3.79 -6.65 -6.25
N ALA A 207 4.59 -7.58 -6.78
CA ALA A 207 5.27 -7.38 -8.06
C ALA A 207 4.28 -7.16 -9.21
N ASN A 208 4.62 -6.26 -10.13
CA ASN A 208 3.79 -5.84 -11.25
C ASN A 208 2.51 -5.09 -10.83
N PHE A 209 2.48 -4.47 -9.64
CA PHE A 209 1.30 -3.72 -9.21
C PHE A 209 1.02 -2.56 -10.16
N LEU A 210 2.03 -1.75 -10.51
CA LEU A 210 1.85 -0.63 -11.43
C LEU A 210 1.52 -1.10 -12.85
N LYS A 211 2.08 -2.24 -13.28
CA LYS A 211 1.70 -2.86 -14.57
C LYS A 211 0.20 -3.18 -14.61
N ASN A 212 -0.32 -3.85 -13.58
CA ASN A 212 -1.74 -4.20 -13.47
C ASN A 212 -2.61 -2.96 -13.25
N PHE A 213 -2.12 -1.97 -12.53
CA PHE A 213 -2.80 -0.68 -12.35
C PHE A 213 -2.99 0.05 -13.69
N LYS A 214 -1.98 0.01 -14.57
CA LYS A 214 -2.06 0.59 -15.92
C LYS A 214 -3.07 -0.14 -16.81
N SER A 215 -3.19 -1.46 -16.70
CA SER A 215 -4.17 -2.22 -17.50
C SER A 215 -5.62 -1.86 -17.14
N LEU A 216 -5.87 -1.42 -15.89
CA LEU A 216 -7.16 -0.85 -15.49
C LEU A 216 -7.48 0.50 -16.15
N GLY A 217 -6.52 1.14 -16.82
CA GLY A 217 -6.67 2.42 -17.51
C GLY A 217 -6.10 3.60 -16.73
N PHE A 218 -5.55 3.37 -15.54
CA PHE A 218 -4.82 4.39 -14.80
C PHE A 218 -3.43 4.67 -15.42
N LYS A 219 -2.85 5.80 -15.04
CA LYS A 219 -1.50 6.21 -15.38
C LYS A 219 -0.64 6.24 -14.12
N SER A 220 0.67 6.08 -14.31
CA SER A 220 1.68 6.19 -13.26
C SER A 220 2.62 7.37 -13.52
N PHE A 221 3.71 7.46 -12.76
CA PHE A 221 4.60 8.62 -12.69
C PHE A 221 5.99 8.35 -13.29
N TYR A 222 6.12 7.35 -14.18
CA TYR A 222 7.36 6.97 -14.86
C TYR A 222 8.09 8.12 -15.59
N LYS A 223 7.38 9.21 -15.91
CA LYS A 223 7.98 10.42 -16.52
C LYS A 223 8.77 11.28 -15.53
N PHE A 224 8.54 11.07 -14.23
CA PHE A 224 9.07 11.88 -13.14
C PHE A 224 10.11 11.12 -12.31
N TRP A 225 9.98 9.80 -12.23
CA TRP A 225 10.95 8.93 -11.57
C TRP A 225 10.96 7.52 -12.14
N ASP A 226 12.01 6.79 -11.81
CA ASP A 226 12.14 5.37 -12.13
C ASP A 226 11.14 4.52 -11.31
N GLU A 227 10.35 3.71 -12.01
CA GLU A 227 9.33 2.81 -11.44
C GLU A 227 9.76 1.35 -11.44
N SER A 228 11.04 1.05 -11.76
CA SER A 228 11.60 -0.32 -11.75
C SER A 228 11.44 -1.04 -10.40
N TYR A 229 11.17 -0.31 -9.31
CA TYR A 229 10.80 -0.90 -8.02
C TYR A 229 9.56 -1.81 -8.10
N ASP A 230 8.70 -1.63 -9.10
CA ASP A 230 7.51 -2.46 -9.31
C ASP A 230 7.86 -3.91 -9.70
N ASP A 231 9.02 -4.12 -10.34
CA ASP A 231 9.50 -5.42 -10.79
C ASP A 231 10.14 -6.25 -9.66
N PHE A 232 10.57 -5.59 -8.59
CA PHE A 232 11.25 -6.25 -7.46
C PHE A 232 10.27 -6.85 -6.45
N ALA A 233 10.76 -7.47 -5.38
CA ALA A 233 9.95 -7.93 -4.26
C ALA A 233 10.76 -7.84 -2.96
N GLY A 234 10.06 -7.84 -1.83
CA GLY A 234 10.69 -7.84 -0.50
C GLY A 234 11.70 -6.71 -0.32
N VAL A 235 12.84 -7.02 0.30
CA VAL A 235 13.92 -6.05 0.60
C VAL A 235 14.46 -5.33 -0.64
N MET A 236 14.48 -5.99 -1.81
CA MET A 236 14.96 -5.34 -3.05
C MET A 236 14.05 -4.18 -3.47
N ARG A 237 12.72 -4.34 -3.30
CA ARG A 237 11.77 -3.25 -3.53
C ARG A 237 11.97 -2.13 -2.51
N ILE A 238 12.19 -2.47 -1.24
CA ILE A 238 12.46 -1.47 -0.19
C ILE A 238 13.66 -0.60 -0.60
N ASN A 239 14.79 -1.21 -0.93
CA ASN A 239 15.99 -0.46 -1.33
C ASN A 239 15.72 0.47 -2.53
N ALA A 240 14.97 0.01 -3.53
CA ALA A 240 14.65 0.83 -4.69
C ALA A 240 13.73 2.01 -4.33
N ILE A 241 12.77 1.81 -3.43
CA ILE A 241 11.90 2.87 -2.91
C ILE A 241 12.68 3.86 -2.04
N GLU A 242 13.61 3.40 -1.20
CA GLU A 242 14.49 4.27 -0.41
C GLU A 242 15.32 5.20 -1.30
N ILE A 243 15.92 4.68 -2.36
CA ILE A 243 16.66 5.49 -3.34
C ILE A 243 15.76 6.57 -3.95
N LEU A 244 14.49 6.24 -4.22
CA LEU A 244 13.53 7.21 -4.73
C LEU A 244 13.13 8.27 -3.69
N ILE A 245 12.92 7.85 -2.43
CA ILE A 245 12.68 8.75 -1.30
C ILE A 245 13.86 9.72 -1.16
N GLU A 246 15.10 9.24 -1.15
CA GLU A 246 16.31 10.08 -1.05
C GLU A 246 16.42 11.09 -2.20
N LYS A 247 16.03 10.71 -3.42
CA LYS A 247 16.00 11.62 -4.57
C LYS A 247 14.97 12.73 -4.38
N ILE A 248 13.75 12.38 -3.98
CA ILE A 248 12.67 13.35 -3.78
C ILE A 248 12.96 14.26 -2.58
N ALA A 249 13.57 13.72 -1.51
CA ALA A 249 13.93 14.48 -0.31
C ALA A 249 14.90 15.64 -0.60
N LYS A 250 15.71 15.54 -1.67
CA LYS A 250 16.64 16.58 -2.11
C LYS A 250 15.97 17.74 -2.87
N CYS A 251 14.74 17.57 -3.32
CA CYS A 251 14.02 18.63 -4.02
C CYS A 251 13.56 19.72 -3.04
N SER A 252 13.66 20.97 -3.45
CA SER A 252 13.05 22.11 -2.77
C SER A 252 11.52 22.10 -2.93
N LYS A 253 10.81 22.81 -2.05
CA LYS A 253 9.35 22.97 -2.15
C LYS A 253 8.90 23.60 -3.48
N ILE A 254 9.75 24.44 -4.09
CA ILE A 254 9.48 25.05 -5.39
C ILE A 254 9.53 23.99 -6.49
N GLU A 255 10.61 23.19 -6.54
CA GLU A 255 10.76 22.10 -7.50
C GLU A 255 9.63 21.07 -7.37
N LEU A 256 9.23 20.72 -6.14
CA LEU A 256 8.09 19.83 -5.90
C LEU A 256 6.78 20.41 -6.42
N LYS A 257 6.54 21.71 -6.23
CA LYS A 257 5.34 22.38 -6.75
C LYS A 257 5.32 22.42 -8.27
N GLU A 258 6.45 22.69 -8.91
CA GLU A 258 6.57 22.65 -10.37
C GLU A 258 6.39 21.23 -10.91
N MET A 259 6.95 20.23 -10.23
CA MET A 259 6.79 18.82 -10.57
C MET A 259 5.31 18.39 -10.44
N TYR A 260 4.65 18.79 -9.34
CA TYR A 260 3.22 18.54 -9.13
C TYR A 260 2.38 19.16 -10.25
N ASN A 261 2.65 20.40 -10.65
CA ASN A 261 1.92 21.06 -11.74
C ASN A 261 2.03 20.28 -13.06
N LYS A 262 3.20 19.70 -13.34
CA LYS A 262 3.41 18.82 -14.51
C LYS A 262 2.68 17.48 -14.39
N MET A 263 2.36 17.04 -13.17
CA MET A 263 1.61 15.80 -12.89
C MET A 263 0.09 15.98 -13.00
N ILE A 264 -0.45 17.20 -12.93
CA ILE A 264 -1.91 17.48 -12.94
C ILE A 264 -2.66 16.67 -14.02
N PRO A 265 -2.24 16.62 -15.30
CA PRO A 265 -2.96 15.85 -16.32
C PRO A 265 -3.02 14.33 -16.04
N THR A 266 -2.01 13.80 -15.34
CA THR A 266 -1.99 12.39 -14.90
C THR A 266 -2.93 12.17 -13.73
N LEU A 267 -2.95 13.10 -12.79
CA LEU A 267 -3.77 13.06 -11.58
C LEU A 267 -5.27 13.21 -11.91
N GLU A 268 -5.63 14.18 -12.76
CA GLU A 268 -7.00 14.37 -13.25
C GLU A 268 -7.51 13.15 -14.04
N HIS A 269 -6.65 12.58 -14.90
CA HIS A 269 -6.96 11.34 -15.61
C HIS A 269 -7.25 10.20 -14.62
N ASN A 270 -6.38 9.99 -13.65
CA ASN A 270 -6.56 8.93 -12.65
C ASN A 270 -7.83 9.13 -11.82
N HIS A 271 -8.11 10.36 -11.41
CA HIS A 271 -9.33 10.71 -10.68
C HIS A 271 -10.59 10.47 -11.53
N SER A 272 -10.58 10.81 -12.82
CA SER A 272 -11.69 10.54 -13.74
C SER A 272 -11.91 9.04 -13.97
N VAL A 273 -10.83 8.28 -14.19
CA VAL A 273 -10.90 6.81 -14.30
C VAL A 273 -11.45 6.21 -13.02
N TYR A 274 -10.97 6.65 -11.86
CA TYR A 274 -11.46 6.16 -10.57
C TYR A 274 -12.96 6.43 -10.37
N ASN A 275 -13.47 7.60 -10.75
CA ASN A 275 -14.90 7.90 -10.58
C ASN A 275 -15.83 7.19 -11.58
N SER A 276 -15.30 6.67 -12.68
CA SER A 276 -16.08 5.99 -13.73
C SER A 276 -15.94 4.47 -13.70
N ILE A 277 -14.86 3.94 -13.12
CA ILE A 277 -14.62 2.49 -13.09
C ILE A 277 -15.59 1.79 -12.13
N THR A 278 -16.16 0.67 -12.58
CA THR A 278 -17.04 -0.17 -11.75
C THR A 278 -16.34 -1.46 -11.34
N GLU A 279 -16.88 -2.13 -10.32
CA GLU A 279 -16.44 -3.47 -9.92
C GLU A 279 -16.42 -4.44 -11.11
N LYS A 280 -17.47 -4.42 -11.95
CA LYS A 280 -17.55 -5.23 -13.17
C LYS A 280 -16.38 -4.95 -14.12
N ASN A 281 -16.06 -3.68 -14.36
CA ASN A 281 -14.94 -3.30 -15.24
C ASN A 281 -13.59 -3.77 -14.70
N ILE A 282 -13.38 -3.69 -13.38
CA ILE A 282 -12.14 -4.15 -12.74
C ILE A 282 -12.01 -5.66 -12.89
N VAL A 283 -13.05 -6.43 -12.54
CA VAL A 283 -13.03 -7.89 -12.62
C VAL A 283 -12.76 -8.35 -14.06
N GLU A 284 -13.46 -7.80 -15.04
CA GLU A 284 -13.28 -8.12 -16.46
C GLU A 284 -11.84 -7.87 -16.92
N LYS A 285 -11.27 -6.72 -16.57
CA LYS A 285 -9.88 -6.39 -16.94
C LYS A 285 -8.86 -7.28 -16.24
N ILE A 286 -9.07 -7.64 -14.97
CA ILE A 286 -8.14 -8.52 -14.26
C ILE A 286 -8.20 -9.94 -14.82
N SER A 287 -9.37 -10.44 -15.22
CA SER A 287 -9.48 -11.75 -15.87
C SER A 287 -8.61 -11.85 -17.13
N ASN A 288 -8.47 -10.77 -17.90
CA ASN A 288 -7.58 -10.74 -19.06
C ASN A 288 -6.09 -10.85 -18.66
N ILE A 289 -5.68 -10.29 -17.53
CA ILE A 289 -4.29 -10.39 -17.01
C ILE A 289 -3.92 -11.83 -16.62
N ILE A 290 -4.89 -12.66 -16.26
CA ILE A 290 -4.64 -14.07 -15.93
C ILE A 290 -4.30 -14.88 -17.18
N ASN A 291 -4.91 -14.52 -18.32
CA ASN A 291 -4.81 -15.24 -19.58
C ASN A 291 -3.56 -14.86 -20.40
N ASP A 292 -2.86 -13.78 -20.01
CA ASP A 292 -1.58 -13.32 -20.54
C ASP A 292 -0.38 -13.86 -19.71
#